data_AF-A0A6L8C4S0-F1
#
_entry.id   AF-A0A6L8C4S0-F1
#
_cell.length_a   1.000
_cell.length_b   1.000
_cell.length_c   1.000
_cell.angle_alpha   90.00
_cell.angle_beta   90.00
_cell.angle_gamma   90.00
#
_symmetry.space_group_name_H-M   'P 1'
#
loop_
_entity.id
_entity.type
_entity.pdbx_description
1 polymer ?
#
loop_
_entity_poly.entity_id
_entity_poly.type
_entity_poly.pdbx_seq_one_letter_code
_entity_poly.pdbx_strand_id
1 'polypeptide(L)' 'MVKTWLISDTHFGHQNIYRFVDQDGNPIRRFTDPWYADNAEKGDELMIHWWRTLIKPEDKVYHLGDVT' A
#
# COMPACT_ATOMS: atom_id res chain seq x y z
N MET A 1 22.08 -10.97 -2.92
CA MET A 1 21.48 -11.84 -1.89
C MET A 1 19.99 -11.89 -2.15
N VAL A 2 19.42 -13.09 -2.24
CA VAL A 2 17.98 -13.30 -2.41
C VAL A 2 17.27 -12.92 -1.11
N LYS A 3 16.17 -12.18 -1.21
CA LYS A 3 15.33 -11.80 -0.06
C LYS A 3 14.05 -12.61 -0.01
N THR A 4 13.49 -12.72 1.20
CA THR A 4 12.11 -13.15 1.41
C THR A 4 11.33 -11.97 1.99
N TRP A 5 10.22 -11.63 1.35
CA TRP A 5 9.32 -10.54 1.73
C TRP A 5 7.99 -11.11 2.24
N LEU A 6 7.37 -10.37 3.16
CA LEU A 6 6.03 -10.64 3.66
C LEU A 6 5.21 -9.36 3.53
N ILE A 7 4.02 -9.46 2.93
CA ILE A 7 3.07 -8.37 2.73
C ILE A 7 1.64 -8.90 2.89
N SER A 8 0.69 -8.01 3.15
CA SER A 8 -0.73 -8.33 3.26
C SER A 8 -1.56 -7.07 3.06
N ASP A 9 -2.87 -7.23 2.85
CA ASP A 9 -3.88 -6.17 2.95
C ASP A 9 -3.61 -4.97 2.03
N THR A 10 -3.16 -5.23 0.79
CA THR A 10 -2.95 -4.16 -0.19
C THR A 10 -4.25 -3.49 -0.60
N HIS A 11 -5.37 -4.21 -0.63
CA HIS A 11 -6.70 -3.70 -0.96
C HIS A 11 -6.70 -2.81 -2.23
N PHE A 12 -6.07 -3.29 -3.31
CA PHE A 12 -5.96 -2.55 -4.57
C PHE A 12 -7.35 -2.16 -5.08
N GLY A 13 -7.56 -0.86 -5.33
CA GLY A 13 -8.85 -0.35 -5.80
C GLY A 13 -9.89 -0.08 -4.71
N HIS A 14 -9.63 -0.36 -3.43
CA HIS A 14 -10.61 -0.18 -2.35
C HIS A 14 -10.78 1.31 -1.96
N GLN A 15 -11.61 2.05 -2.70
CA GLN A 15 -11.79 3.49 -2.52
C GLN A 15 -12.28 3.92 -1.11
N ASN A 16 -13.10 3.10 -0.44
CA ASN A 16 -13.73 3.49 0.82
C ASN A 16 -12.74 3.64 1.98
N ILE A 17 -11.60 2.95 1.96
CA ILE A 17 -10.62 3.01 3.06
C ILE A 17 -10.02 4.42 3.21
N TYR A 18 -9.98 5.21 2.14
CA TYR A 18 -9.45 6.58 2.16
C TYR A 18 -10.38 7.58 2.88
N ARG A 19 -11.57 7.14 3.29
CA ARG A 19 -12.54 7.97 4.03
C ARG A 19 -12.42 7.83 5.54
N PHE A 20 -11.59 6.90 6.03
CA PHE A 20 -11.45 6.67 7.46
C PHE A 20 -10.76 7.87 8.13
N VAL A 21 -11.35 8.31 9.24
CA VAL A 21 -10.83 9.37 10.09
C VAL A 21 -10.61 8.84 11.50
N ASP A 22 -9.66 9.42 12.22
CA ASP A 22 -9.48 9.17 13.65
C ASP A 22 -10.59 9.85 14.49
N GLN A 23 -10.49 9.71 15.80
CA GLN A 23 -11.43 10.28 16.76
C GLN A 23 -11.52 11.82 16.71
N ASP A 24 -10.51 12.49 16.16
CA ASP A 24 -10.41 13.94 16.04
C ASP A 24 -10.83 14.42 14.62
N GLY A 25 -11.31 13.51 13.77
CA GLY A 25 -11.73 13.80 12.40
C GLY A 25 -10.58 13.91 11.39
N ASN A 26 -9.36 13.54 11.78
CA ASN A 26 -8.20 13.58 10.90
C ASN A 26 -8.16 12.33 10.00
N PRO A 27 -7.88 12.44 8.69
CA PRO A 27 -7.74 11.26 7.83
C PRO A 27 -6.68 10.27 8.36
N ILE A 28 -7.00 8.98 8.43
CA ILE A 28 -6.07 7.95 8.92
C ILE A 28 -4.88 7.77 7.97
N ARG A 29 -5.10 7.89 6.66
CA ARG A 29 -4.06 7.75 5.63
C ARG A 29 -3.34 9.07 5.38
N ARG A 30 -2.82 9.65 6.46
CA ARG A 30 -2.15 10.97 6.54
C ARG A 30 -0.68 10.94 6.14
N PHE A 31 -0.37 10.23 5.07
CA PHE A 31 1.01 10.21 4.59
C PHE A 31 1.38 11.59 4.04
N THR A 32 2.50 12.15 4.47
CA THR A 32 3.02 13.41 3.93
C THR A 32 3.58 13.16 2.53
N ASP A 33 3.48 14.15 1.64
CA ASP A 33 4.14 14.15 0.33
C ASP A 33 5.61 13.65 0.46
N PRO A 34 6.06 12.67 -0.35
CA PRO A 34 5.40 12.09 -1.54
C PRO A 34 4.54 10.85 -1.27
N TRP A 35 4.32 10.46 -0.02
CA TRP A 35 3.64 9.22 0.35
C TRP A 35 2.12 9.35 0.47
N TYR A 36 1.57 10.54 0.18
CA TYR A 36 0.15 10.87 0.32
C TYR A 36 -0.75 10.15 -0.70
N ALA A 37 -1.81 9.52 -0.19
CA ALA A 37 -2.90 8.98 -1.01
C ALA A 37 -4.26 9.31 -0.38
N ASP A 38 -5.13 9.93 -1.16
CA ASP A 38 -6.51 10.29 -0.82
C ASP A 38 -7.56 9.48 -1.58
N ASN A 39 -7.10 8.56 -2.43
CA ASN A 39 -7.93 7.68 -3.24
C ASN A 39 -7.16 6.41 -3.58
N ALA A 40 -7.89 5.41 -4.09
CA ALA A 40 -7.31 4.11 -4.43
C ALA A 40 -6.23 4.22 -5.50
N GLU A 41 -6.46 4.96 -6.59
CA GLU A 41 -5.50 5.10 -7.68
C GLU A 41 -4.12 5.58 -7.20
N LYS A 42 -4.07 6.64 -6.37
CA LYS A 42 -2.80 7.13 -5.82
C LYS A 42 -2.14 6.13 -4.88
N GLY A 43 -2.91 5.46 -4.03
CA GLY A 43 -2.35 4.46 -3.12
C GLY A 43 -1.84 3.21 -3.84
N ASP A 44 -2.55 2.78 -4.88
CA ASP A 44 -2.16 1.68 -5.75
C ASP A 44 -0.84 2.01 -6.45
N GLU A 45 -0.70 3.20 -7.02
CA GLU A 45 0.56 3.66 -7.63
C GLU A 45 1.73 3.73 -6.64
N LEU A 46 1.49 4.14 -5.38
CA LEU A 46 2.53 4.12 -4.35
C LEU A 46 3.00 2.70 -4.02
N MET A 47 2.07 1.76 -3.86
CA MET A 47 2.41 0.35 -3.62
C MET A 47 3.17 -0.25 -4.81
N ILE A 48 2.74 0.05 -6.04
CA ILE A 48 3.39 -0.39 -7.27
C ILE A 48 4.81 0.22 -7.39
N HIS A 49 4.97 1.50 -7.06
CA HIS A 49 6.28 2.17 -7.04
C HIS A 49 7.26 1.45 -6.13
N TRP A 50 6.83 1.12 -4.91
CA TRP A 50 7.68 0.40 -3.96
C TRP A 50 7.96 -1.02 -4.38
N TRP A 51 6.95 -1.73 -4.91
CA TRP A 51 7.13 -3.06 -5.46
C TRP A 51 8.23 -3.07 -6.53
N ARG A 52 8.15 -2.15 -7.50
CA ARG A 52 9.15 -2.01 -8.58
C ARG A 52 10.55 -1.66 -8.06
N THR A 53 10.63 -0.89 -6.97
CA THR A 53 11.90 -0.43 -6.41
C THR A 53 12.59 -1.49 -5.56
N LEU A 54 11.82 -2.29 -4.82
CA LEU A 54 12.33 -3.18 -3.76
C LEU A 54 12.43 -4.64 -4.18
N ILE A 55 11.48 -5.12 -4.99
CA ILE A 55 11.35 -6.55 -5.31
C ILE A 55 12.11 -6.89 -6.57
N LYS A 56 12.96 -7.93 -6.48
CA LYS A 56 13.71 -8.47 -7.63
C LYS A 56 13.08 -9.77 -8.13
N PRO A 57 13.30 -10.15 -9.40
CA PRO A 57 12.75 -11.40 -9.95
C PRO A 57 13.11 -12.66 -9.16
N GLU A 58 14.27 -12.69 -8.50
CA GLU A 58 14.74 -13.83 -7.71
C GLU A 58 14.22 -13.85 -6.27
N ASP A 59 13.61 -12.75 -5.80
CA ASP A 59 13.07 -12.66 -4.46
C ASP A 59 11.81 -13.51 -4.30
N LYS A 60 11.56 -14.00 -3.08
CA LYS A 60 10.30 -14.67 -2.74
C LYS A 60 9.40 -13.71 -1.98
N VAL A 61 8.13 -13.59 -2.38
CA VAL A 61 7.13 -12.76 -1.68
C VAL A 61 5.97 -13.63 -1.22
N TYR A 62 5.65 -13.54 0.06
CA TYR A 62 4.42 -14.10 0.62
C TYR A 62 3.41 -12.97 0.79
N HIS A 63 2.24 -13.11 0.16
CA HIS A 63 1.11 -12.21 0.36
C HIS A 63 0.05 -12.92 1.21
N LEU A 64 -0.38 -12.33 2.32
CA LEU A 64 -1.25 -13.00 3.30
C LEU A 64 -2.76 -12.73 3.11
N GLY A 65 -3.19 -12.34 1.91
CA GLY A 65 -4.60 -12.05 1.60
C GLY A 65 -4.92 -10.56 1.40
N ASP A 66 -6.19 -10.28 1.13
CA ASP A 66 -6.75 -8.94 0.87
C ASP A 66 -5.99 -8.15 -0.20
N VAL A 67 -5.82 -8.80 -1.35
CA VAL A 67 -5.10 -8.25 -2.51
C VAL A 67 -5.88 -7.11 -3.15
N THR A 68 -7.18 -7.30 -3.43
CA THR A 68 -8.08 -6.35 -4.11
C THR A 68 -9.20 -5.91 -3.19
#